data_AF-A0A7K4HN35-F1
#
_entry.id   AF-A0A7K4HN35-F1
#
_cell.length_a   1.000
_cell.length_b   1.000
_cell.length_c   1.000
_cell.angle_alpha   90.00
_cell.angle_beta   90.00
_cell.angle_gamma   90.00
#
_symmetry.space_group_name_H-M   'P 1'
#
loop_
_entity.id
_entity.type
_entity.pdbx_description
1 polymer ?
#
loop_
_entity_poly.entity_id
_entity_poly.type
_entity_poly.pdbx_seq_one_letter_code
_entity_poly.pdbx_strand_id
1 'polypeptide(L)'
;MAALEYFTVECVEEKGREVYEQIASDVLLDLDLLRVVEKLYIFIDPRVPVFVAVGTTRRSGGLVRIRDFADVIVEEGRATLSIGDETYLAPMLSLLWGRYGKEYVDQPDRFSVIVHLPEGEDPREIEEIVVADPEEGLYRDLIYALQIVAPEGFKVRRQYHVGGVFYYVASENTLSEEIVDTLVAEKLKLIGVTL
;
A
#
# COMPACT_ATOMS: atom_id res chain seq x y z
N MET A 1 -22.12 -6.54 7.97
CA MET A 1 -20.71 -6.62 7.56
C MET A 1 -20.67 -6.22 6.10
N ALA A 2 -20.25 -5.00 5.78
CA ALA A 2 -20.18 -4.58 4.39
C ALA A 2 -18.94 -5.23 3.76
N ALA A 3 -19.16 -6.41 3.17
CA ALA A 3 -18.28 -6.95 2.14
C ALA A 3 -18.09 -5.87 1.05
N LEU A 4 -16.94 -5.91 0.38
CA LEU A 4 -16.51 -5.07 -0.75
C LEU A 4 -17.67 -4.36 -1.48
N GLU A 5 -17.54 -3.06 -1.75
CA GLU A 5 -18.58 -2.30 -2.47
C GLU A 5 -18.81 -2.89 -3.88
N TYR A 6 -17.73 -3.39 -4.48
CA TYR A 6 -17.77 -4.12 -5.74
C TYR A 6 -16.74 -5.24 -5.74
N PHE A 7 -17.18 -6.48 -5.88
CA PHE A 7 -16.31 -7.64 -6.11
C PHE A 7 -16.87 -8.49 -7.24
N THR A 8 -16.07 -8.71 -8.27
CA THR A 8 -16.48 -9.52 -9.43
C THR A 8 -15.30 -10.29 -9.97
N VAL A 9 -15.53 -11.58 -10.24
CA VAL A 9 -14.64 -12.43 -11.00
C VAL A 9 -15.28 -12.71 -12.37
N GLU A 10 -14.55 -12.40 -13.44
CA GLU A 10 -14.88 -12.74 -14.81
C GLU A 10 -13.96 -13.88 -15.25
N CYS A 11 -14.55 -15.02 -15.58
CA CYS A 11 -13.84 -16.15 -16.16
C CYS A 11 -14.69 -16.74 -17.29
N VAL A 12 -14.02 -17.24 -18.33
CA VAL A 12 -14.66 -17.91 -19.46
C VAL A 12 -15.42 -19.15 -19.00
N GLU A 13 -14.89 -19.84 -18.00
CA GLU A 13 -15.47 -21.05 -17.44
C GLU A 13 -16.20 -20.73 -16.14
N GLU A 14 -17.51 -20.98 -16.10
CA GLU A 14 -18.36 -20.69 -14.93
C GLU A 14 -17.83 -21.36 -13.66
N LYS A 15 -17.33 -22.60 -13.76
CA LYS A 15 -16.76 -23.28 -12.61
C LYS A 15 -15.46 -22.65 -12.14
N GLY A 16 -14.65 -22.15 -13.06
CA GLY A 16 -13.46 -21.36 -12.74
C GLY A 16 -13.83 -20.08 -12.01
N ARG A 17 -14.85 -19.37 -12.50
CA ARG A 17 -15.38 -18.16 -11.87
C ARG A 17 -15.70 -18.37 -10.38
N GLU A 18 -16.51 -19.37 -10.06
CA GLU A 18 -16.91 -19.70 -8.69
C GLU A 18 -15.70 -20.01 -7.79
N VAL A 19 -14.75 -20.79 -8.29
CA VAL A 19 -13.56 -21.21 -7.52
C VAL A 19 -12.67 -20.02 -7.24
N TYR A 20 -12.38 -19.17 -8.23
CA TYR A 20 -11.55 -17.98 -8.01
C TYR A 20 -12.25 -16.93 -7.15
N GLU A 21 -13.58 -16.81 -7.24
CA GLU A 21 -14.36 -15.95 -6.35
C GLU A 21 -14.23 -16.38 -4.89
N GLN A 22 -14.28 -17.70 -4.63
CA GLN A 22 -14.06 -18.25 -3.30
C GLN A 22 -12.62 -18.06 -2.82
N ILE A 23 -11.62 -18.43 -3.63
CA ILE A 23 -10.20 -18.30 -3.27
C ILE A 23 -9.86 -16.85 -2.94
N ALA A 24 -10.27 -15.91 -3.79
CA ALA A 24 -10.01 -14.49 -3.56
C ALA A 24 -10.72 -13.98 -2.30
N SER A 25 -11.96 -14.41 -2.05
CA SER A 25 -12.68 -14.03 -0.82
C SER A 25 -11.97 -14.52 0.44
N ASP A 26 -11.55 -15.79 0.45
CA ASP A 26 -10.87 -16.42 1.58
C ASP A 26 -9.51 -15.73 1.85
N VAL A 27 -8.71 -15.51 0.79
CA VAL A 27 -7.40 -14.84 0.91
C VAL A 27 -7.54 -13.40 1.41
N LEU A 28 -8.52 -12.63 0.88
CA LEU A 28 -8.74 -11.25 1.32
C LEU A 28 -9.25 -11.18 2.76
N LEU A 29 -10.03 -12.17 3.21
CA LEU A 29 -10.50 -12.26 4.59
C LEU A 29 -9.35 -12.57 5.54
N ASP A 30 -8.52 -13.57 5.19
CA ASP A 30 -7.38 -14.02 6.02
C ASP A 30 -6.34 -12.91 6.23
N LEU A 31 -6.18 -12.01 5.25
CA LEU A 31 -5.26 -10.88 5.32
C LEU A 31 -5.91 -9.57 5.82
N ASP A 32 -7.16 -9.62 6.30
CA ASP A 32 -7.97 -8.45 6.73
C ASP A 32 -8.11 -7.32 5.67
N LEU A 33 -7.98 -7.68 4.38
CA LEU A 33 -7.99 -6.73 3.26
C LEU A 33 -9.40 -6.30 2.85
N LEU A 34 -10.45 -7.03 3.25
CA LEU A 34 -11.85 -6.66 2.99
C LEU A 34 -12.24 -5.29 3.57
N ARG A 35 -11.53 -4.86 4.63
CA ARG A 35 -11.74 -3.56 5.28
C ARG A 35 -11.09 -2.41 4.53
N VAL A 36 -10.22 -2.69 3.56
CA VAL A 36 -9.42 -1.67 2.91
C VAL A 36 -9.64 -1.65 1.40
N VAL A 37 -9.92 -2.78 0.77
CA VAL A 37 -10.34 -2.81 -0.64
C VAL A 37 -11.76 -2.27 -0.75
N GLU A 38 -11.96 -1.32 -1.66
CA GLU A 38 -13.26 -0.74 -1.98
C GLU A 38 -13.88 -1.49 -3.15
N LYS A 39 -13.13 -1.62 -4.25
CA LYS A 39 -13.54 -2.31 -5.47
C LYS A 39 -12.46 -3.27 -5.93
N LEU A 40 -12.86 -4.45 -6.40
CA LEU A 40 -11.97 -5.44 -6.99
C LEU A 40 -12.66 -6.15 -8.16
N TYR A 41 -11.99 -6.14 -9.30
CA TYR A 41 -12.37 -6.88 -10.49
C TYR A 41 -11.24 -7.82 -10.87
N ILE A 42 -11.53 -9.12 -10.95
CA ILE A 42 -10.58 -10.13 -11.38
C ILE A 42 -11.05 -10.69 -12.71
N PHE A 43 -10.19 -10.68 -13.72
CA PHE A 43 -10.40 -11.28 -15.02
C PHE A 43 -9.39 -12.41 -15.24
N ILE A 44 -9.89 -13.55 -15.68
CA ILE A 44 -9.10 -14.74 -15.93
C ILE A 44 -9.54 -15.36 -17.25
N ASP A 45 -8.60 -15.55 -18.18
CA ASP A 45 -8.83 -16.35 -19.38
C ASP A 45 -7.75 -17.45 -19.45
N PRO A 46 -8.10 -18.73 -19.24
CA PRO A 46 -7.12 -19.81 -19.36
C PRO A 46 -6.72 -20.10 -20.81
N ARG A 47 -7.50 -19.66 -21.82
CA ARG A 47 -7.19 -19.86 -23.24
C ARG A 47 -6.11 -18.90 -23.72
N VAL A 48 -6.11 -17.70 -23.15
CA VAL A 48 -5.05 -16.70 -23.31
C VAL A 48 -4.46 -16.52 -21.92
N PRO A 49 -3.49 -17.34 -21.48
CA PRO A 49 -3.14 -17.57 -20.07
C PRO A 49 -2.74 -16.29 -19.35
N VAL A 50 -3.76 -15.55 -18.91
CA VAL A 50 -3.68 -14.20 -18.34
C VAL A 50 -4.64 -14.09 -17.18
N PHE A 51 -4.14 -13.44 -16.14
CA PHE A 51 -4.84 -13.07 -14.93
C PHE A 51 -4.67 -11.57 -14.77
N VAL A 52 -5.77 -10.84 -14.61
CA VAL A 52 -5.77 -9.40 -14.41
C VAL A 52 -6.64 -9.10 -13.22
N ALA A 53 -6.09 -8.49 -12.18
CA ALA A 53 -6.83 -7.94 -11.06
C ALA A 53 -6.67 -6.42 -11.08
N VAL A 54 -7.79 -5.70 -11.04
CA VAL A 54 -7.82 -4.24 -10.94
C VAL A 54 -8.71 -3.83 -9.78
N GLY A 55 -8.39 -2.75 -9.10
CA GLY A 55 -9.20 -2.34 -7.97
C GLY A 55 -8.89 -0.95 -7.45
N THR A 56 -9.72 -0.55 -6.48
CA THR A 56 -9.51 0.63 -5.66
C THR A 56 -9.46 0.26 -4.20
N THR A 57 -8.62 0.95 -3.45
CA THR A 57 -8.63 0.92 -1.99
C THR A 57 -9.45 2.09 -1.47
N ARG A 58 -10.10 1.87 -0.33
CA ARG A 58 -10.60 2.95 0.50
C ARG A 58 -9.41 3.83 0.83
N ARG A 59 -9.59 5.15 0.78
CA ARG A 59 -8.53 6.08 1.21
C ARG A 59 -8.17 5.77 2.66
N SER A 60 -7.04 5.09 2.87
CA SER A 60 -6.32 5.14 4.14
C SER A 60 -5.74 6.54 4.28
N GLY A 61 -5.52 7.01 5.51
CA GLY A 61 -4.97 8.35 5.75
C GLY A 61 -3.73 8.59 4.88
N GLY A 62 -3.55 9.84 4.43
CA GLY A 62 -2.37 10.20 3.63
C GLY A 62 -1.06 9.99 4.40
N LEU A 63 0.06 10.34 3.77
CA LEU A 63 1.40 10.29 4.37
C LEU A 63 1.39 10.76 5.83
N VAL A 64 1.85 9.89 6.73
CA VAL A 64 1.97 10.19 8.16
C VAL A 64 3.28 10.91 8.37
N ARG A 65 3.21 12.17 8.79
CA ARG A 65 4.36 13.00 9.13
C ARG A 65 4.53 13.10 10.64
N ILE A 66 5.71 13.50 11.10
CA ILE A 66 5.99 13.68 12.53
C ILE A 66 4.94 14.58 13.19
N ARG A 67 4.57 15.70 12.56
CA ARG A 67 3.54 16.63 13.07
C ARG A 67 2.15 16.01 13.29
N ASP A 68 1.86 14.89 12.64
CA ASP A 68 0.53 14.26 12.72
C ASP A 68 0.38 13.45 14.02
N PHE A 69 1.48 13.10 14.68
CA PHE A 69 1.48 12.28 15.89
C PHE A 69 2.44 12.73 16.99
N ALA A 70 3.21 13.80 16.76
CA ALA A 70 4.12 14.37 17.74
C ALA A 70 4.12 15.90 17.70
N ASP A 71 4.14 16.52 18.88
CA ASP A 71 4.34 17.96 19.03
C ASP A 71 5.84 18.28 19.01
N VAL A 72 6.28 19.20 18.16
CA VAL A 72 7.69 19.59 18.04
C VAL A 72 7.91 20.94 18.72
N ILE A 73 8.75 20.92 19.77
CA ILE A 73 9.19 22.13 20.48
C ILE A 73 10.62 22.42 20.07
N VAL A 74 10.80 23.54 19.37
CA VAL A 74 12.09 23.99 18.88
C VAL A 74 12.72 24.97 19.85
N GLU A 75 13.96 24.68 20.24
CA GLU A 75 14.82 25.55 21.02
C GLU A 75 16.18 25.68 20.31
N GLU A 76 17.00 26.63 20.75
CA GLU A 76 18.28 26.93 20.08
C GLU A 76 19.17 25.68 20.02
N GLY A 77 19.39 25.15 18.81
CA GLY A 77 20.20 23.95 18.55
C GLY A 77 19.55 22.60 18.87
N ARG A 78 18.27 22.55 19.27
CA ARG A 78 17.58 21.29 19.60
C ARG A 78 16.09 21.29 19.29
N ALA A 79 15.56 20.14 18.91
CA ALA A 79 14.13 19.89 18.79
C ALA A 79 13.70 18.82 19.78
N THR A 80 12.70 19.11 20.59
CA THR A 80 12.08 18.15 21.52
C THR A 80 10.75 17.71 20.93
N LEU A 81 10.61 16.42 20.63
CA LEU A 81 9.39 15.82 20.11
C LEU A 81 8.63 15.16 21.27
N SER A 82 7.39 15.57 21.50
CA SER A 82 6.47 14.91 22.42
C SER A 82 5.52 14.00 21.65
N ILE A 83 5.60 12.70 21.89
CA ILE A 83 4.92 11.67 21.08
C ILE A 83 3.52 11.40 21.64
N GLY A 84 2.50 11.60 20.80
CA GLY A 84 1.10 11.28 21.11
C GLY A 84 0.67 9.88 20.68
N ASP A 85 1.23 9.34 19.60
CA ASP A 85 0.98 7.98 19.12
C ASP A 85 2.27 7.16 19.05
N GLU A 86 2.41 6.18 19.95
CA GLU A 86 3.57 5.30 20.03
C GLU A 86 3.73 4.39 18.79
N THR A 87 2.68 4.20 17.99
CA THR A 87 2.68 3.33 16.80
C THR A 87 3.79 3.70 15.81
N TYR A 88 4.08 5.00 15.67
CA TYR A 88 5.05 5.52 14.71
C TYR A 88 6.42 5.83 15.33
N LEU A 89 6.61 5.58 16.63
CA LEU A 89 7.86 5.89 17.34
C LEU A 89 9.07 5.15 16.76
N ALA A 90 8.98 3.83 16.62
CA ALA A 90 10.07 3.01 16.09
C ALA A 90 10.48 3.37 14.64
N PRO A 91 9.54 3.52 13.68
CA PRO A 91 9.90 3.96 12.33
C PRO A 91 10.45 5.39 12.32
N MET A 92 9.89 6.31 13.13
CA MET A 92 10.40 7.68 13.26
C MET A 92 11.86 7.70 13.75
N LEU A 93 12.19 6.97 14.83
CA LEU A 93 13.56 6.89 15.34
C LEU A 93 14.54 6.38 14.29
N SER A 94 14.12 5.37 13.51
CA SER A 94 14.96 4.84 12.42
C SER A 94 15.28 5.89 11.36
N LEU A 95 14.32 6.74 11.02
CA LEU A 95 14.50 7.85 10.08
C LEU A 95 15.38 8.96 10.67
N LEU A 96 15.15 9.35 11.92
CA LEU A 96 15.95 10.36 12.61
C LEU A 96 17.41 9.93 12.75
N TRP A 97 17.67 8.68 13.12
CA TRP A 97 19.03 8.12 13.15
C TRP A 97 19.68 8.08 11.78
N GLY A 98 18.91 7.79 10.73
CA GLY A 98 19.42 7.79 9.36
C GLY A 98 19.77 9.19 8.85
N ARG A 99 18.98 10.21 9.22
CA ARG A 99 19.17 11.61 8.79
C ARG A 99 20.24 12.33 9.60
N TYR A 100 20.18 12.24 10.93
CA TYR A 100 21.00 13.04 11.84
C TYR A 100 22.15 12.25 12.49
N GLY A 101 22.07 10.93 12.54
CA GLY A 101 22.99 10.09 13.32
C GLY A 101 22.43 9.71 14.69
N LYS A 102 22.90 8.59 15.24
CA LYS A 102 22.42 8.07 16.54
C LYS A 102 22.84 8.93 17.71
N GLU A 103 24.01 9.55 17.61
CA GLU A 103 24.60 10.42 18.62
C GLU A 103 23.91 11.77 18.75
N TYR A 104 23.07 12.15 17.77
CA TYR A 104 22.29 13.38 17.77
C TYR A 104 20.83 13.16 18.20
N VAL A 105 20.44 11.92 18.52
CA VAL A 105 19.05 11.57 18.86
C VAL A 105 19.01 10.84 20.20
N ASP A 106 18.50 11.52 21.21
CA ASP A 106 18.26 10.95 22.54
C ASP A 106 16.79 10.57 22.69
N GLN A 107 16.52 9.40 23.28
CA GLN A 107 15.18 8.98 23.67
C GLN A 107 15.15 8.80 25.21
N PRO A 108 14.81 9.86 25.98
CA PRO A 108 14.75 9.76 27.44
C PRO A 108 13.68 8.76 27.91
N ASP A 109 12.55 8.70 27.21
CA ASP A 109 11.44 7.79 27.48
C ASP A 109 10.61 7.52 26.20
N ARG A 110 9.52 6.75 26.32
CA ARG A 110 8.69 6.36 25.16
C ARG A 110 7.82 7.48 24.57
N PHE A 111 7.69 8.60 25.27
CA PHE A 111 6.88 9.76 24.87
C PHE A 111 7.72 10.98 24.51
N SER A 112 9.04 10.88 24.60
CA SER A 112 9.94 12.00 24.32
C SER A 112 11.14 11.58 23.48
N VAL A 113 11.44 12.38 22.46
CA VAL A 113 12.66 12.28 21.66
C VAL A 113 13.30 13.66 21.56
N ILE A 114 14.61 13.74 21.75
CA ILE A 114 15.39 14.98 21.65
C ILE A 114 16.34 14.81 20.47
N VAL A 115 16.27 15.74 19.52
CA VAL A 115 17.16 15.80 18.36
C VAL A 115 18.05 17.03 18.50
N HIS A 116 19.36 16.81 18.58
CA HIS A 116 20.36 17.88 18.55
C HIS A 116 20.65 18.24 17.10
N LEU A 117 20.32 19.47 16.70
CA LEU A 117 20.36 19.88 15.31
C LEU A 117 21.74 20.47 14.95
N PRO A 118 22.36 20.04 13.84
CA PRO A 118 23.57 20.67 13.31
C PRO A 118 23.33 22.14 12.91
N GLU A 119 24.40 22.95 12.89
CA GLU A 119 24.31 24.35 12.44
C GLU A 119 23.80 24.44 11.00
N GLY A 120 22.72 25.21 10.79
CA GLY A 120 22.15 25.49 9.47
C GLY A 120 20.93 24.67 9.07
N GLU A 121 20.51 23.68 9.87
CA GLU A 121 19.21 23.02 9.66
C GLU A 121 18.06 23.83 10.26
N ASP A 122 16.95 23.95 9.53
CA ASP A 122 15.71 24.52 10.06
C ASP A 122 14.99 23.43 10.90
N PRO A 123 14.85 23.62 12.21
CA PRO A 123 14.19 22.64 13.08
C PRO A 123 12.75 22.31 12.67
N ARG A 124 12.08 23.21 11.94
CA ARG A 124 10.72 23.00 11.44
C ARG A 124 10.64 21.95 10.34
N GLU A 125 11.75 21.63 9.66
CA GLU A 125 11.75 20.55 8.68
C GLU A 125 11.52 19.17 9.29
N ILE A 126 11.79 19.00 10.59
CA ILE A 126 11.50 17.76 11.31
C ILE A 126 10.01 17.44 11.26
N GLU A 127 9.15 18.44 11.40
CA GLU A 127 7.69 18.27 11.39
C GLU A 127 7.16 17.66 10.08
N GLU A 128 7.84 17.94 8.96
CA GLU A 128 7.45 17.49 7.62
C GLU A 128 8.05 16.14 7.23
N ILE A 129 8.90 15.55 8.07
CA ILE A 129 9.47 14.21 7.81
C ILE A 129 8.33 13.20 7.74
N VAL A 130 8.22 12.53 6.59
CA VAL A 130 7.29 11.43 6.36
C VAL A 130 7.81 10.18 7.07
N VAL A 131 7.02 9.67 8.00
CA VAL A 131 7.36 8.53 8.86
C VAL A 131 6.79 7.23 8.33
N ALA A 132 5.58 7.28 7.78
CA ALA A 132 4.95 6.13 7.18
C ALA A 132 4.09 6.55 6.00
N ASP A 133 4.04 5.69 5.00
CA ASP A 133 2.98 5.67 4.00
C ASP A 133 2.13 4.41 4.25
N PRO A 134 0.98 4.54 4.95
CA PRO A 134 0.08 3.42 5.16
C PRO A 134 -0.41 2.77 3.85
N GLU A 135 -0.41 3.51 2.73
CA GLU A 135 -0.78 2.97 1.42
C GLU A 135 0.26 1.98 0.89
N GLU A 136 1.56 2.19 1.14
CA GLU A 136 2.62 1.28 0.68
C GLU A 136 2.55 -0.10 1.37
N GLY A 137 2.30 -0.11 2.68
CA GLY A 137 2.15 -1.35 3.46
C GLY A 137 0.96 -2.16 2.97
N LEU A 138 -0.19 -1.50 2.86
CA LEU A 138 -1.41 -2.06 2.31
C LEU A 138 -1.20 -2.63 0.90
N TYR A 139 -0.55 -1.87 0.02
CA TYR A 139 -0.30 -2.32 -1.35
C TYR A 139 0.54 -3.59 -1.39
N ARG A 140 1.56 -3.71 -0.53
CA ARG A 140 2.36 -4.92 -0.43
C ARG A 140 1.52 -6.14 -0.06
N ASP A 141 0.62 -5.99 0.89
CA ASP A 141 -0.28 -7.05 1.33
C ASP A 141 -1.30 -7.41 0.22
N LEU A 142 -1.79 -6.41 -0.53
CA LEU A 142 -2.64 -6.64 -1.71
C LEU A 142 -1.93 -7.41 -2.81
N ILE A 143 -0.71 -7.04 -3.15
CA ILE A 143 0.08 -7.77 -4.15
C ILE A 143 0.35 -9.20 -3.68
N TYR A 144 0.66 -9.38 -2.40
CA TYR A 144 0.84 -10.71 -1.82
C TYR A 144 -0.44 -11.56 -1.92
N ALA A 145 -1.59 -10.99 -1.58
CA ALA A 145 -2.89 -11.63 -1.75
C ALA A 145 -3.13 -12.07 -3.20
N LEU A 146 -2.93 -11.15 -4.15
CA LEU A 146 -3.17 -11.41 -5.58
C LEU A 146 -2.19 -12.44 -6.15
N GLN A 147 -0.99 -12.56 -5.60
CA GLN A 147 -0.04 -13.63 -5.95
C GLN A 147 -0.48 -15.01 -5.49
N ILE A 148 -1.19 -15.11 -4.35
CA ILE A 148 -1.79 -16.36 -3.87
C ILE A 148 -3.00 -16.74 -4.73
N VAL A 149 -3.81 -15.76 -5.11
CA VAL A 149 -5.00 -15.98 -5.95
C VAL A 149 -4.63 -16.33 -7.38
N ALA A 150 -3.59 -15.70 -7.94
CA ALA A 150 -3.19 -15.92 -9.32
C ALA A 150 -2.71 -17.38 -9.56
N PRO A 151 -2.92 -17.92 -10.78
CA PRO A 151 -2.43 -19.26 -11.12
C PRO A 151 -0.92 -19.40 -10.91
N GLU A 152 -0.49 -20.50 -10.30
CA GLU A 152 0.92 -20.70 -9.91
C GLU A 152 1.89 -20.64 -11.10
N GLY A 153 1.46 -21.09 -12.29
CA GLY A 153 2.24 -21.07 -13.52
C GLY A 153 2.47 -19.68 -14.11
N PHE A 154 1.76 -18.64 -13.63
CA PHE A 154 1.80 -17.31 -14.21
C PHE A 154 2.93 -16.49 -13.57
N LYS A 155 4.14 -16.63 -14.11
CA LYS A 155 5.36 -16.04 -13.56
C LYS A 155 5.71 -14.67 -14.14
N VAL A 156 5.18 -14.30 -15.31
CA VAL A 156 5.36 -12.95 -15.86
C VAL A 156 4.38 -12.02 -15.16
N ARG A 157 4.88 -10.99 -14.47
CA ARG A 157 4.06 -10.15 -13.59
C ARG A 157 4.26 -8.67 -13.88
N ARG A 158 3.18 -7.91 -13.83
CA ARG A 158 3.18 -6.45 -13.86
C ARG A 158 2.23 -5.91 -12.80
N GLN A 159 2.63 -4.85 -12.13
CA GLN A 159 1.88 -4.30 -11.02
C GLN A 159 1.96 -2.77 -11.01
N TYR A 160 0.96 -2.13 -10.43
CA TYR A 160 0.86 -0.68 -10.31
C TYR A 160 0.03 -0.33 -9.09
N HIS A 161 0.43 0.74 -8.41
CA HIS A 161 -0.43 1.46 -7.48
C HIS A 161 -0.08 2.94 -7.46
N VAL A 162 -1.10 3.79 -7.49
CA VAL A 162 -1.00 5.22 -7.19
C VAL A 162 -2.38 5.72 -6.75
N GLY A 163 -2.44 6.50 -5.67
CA GLY A 163 -3.64 7.25 -5.28
C GLY A 163 -4.87 6.37 -5.03
N GLY A 164 -4.64 5.22 -4.39
CA GLY A 164 -5.67 4.22 -4.11
C GLY A 164 -6.16 3.41 -5.31
N VAL A 165 -5.61 3.60 -6.52
CA VAL A 165 -5.88 2.74 -7.69
C VAL A 165 -4.75 1.74 -7.83
N PHE A 166 -5.08 0.45 -8.03
CA PHE A 166 -4.08 -0.59 -8.26
C PHE A 166 -4.46 -1.55 -9.39
N TYR A 167 -3.44 -2.18 -9.97
CA TYR A 167 -3.62 -3.37 -10.78
C TYR A 167 -2.48 -4.38 -10.59
N TYR A 168 -2.79 -5.64 -10.83
CA TYR A 168 -1.86 -6.74 -10.88
C TYR A 168 -2.20 -7.63 -12.08
N VAL A 169 -1.19 -7.89 -12.90
CA VAL A 169 -1.30 -8.74 -14.09
C VAL A 169 -0.30 -9.88 -13.94
N ALA A 170 -0.76 -11.10 -14.17
CA ALA A 170 0.09 -12.27 -14.24
C ALA A 170 -0.23 -13.07 -15.51
N SER A 171 0.79 -13.60 -16.18
CA SER A 171 0.61 -14.46 -17.34
C SER A 171 1.68 -15.56 -17.39
N GLU A 172 1.37 -16.64 -18.11
CA GLU A 172 2.33 -17.72 -18.38
C GLU A 172 3.40 -17.27 -19.40
N ASN A 173 2.95 -16.61 -20.47
CA ASN A 173 3.81 -16.10 -21.53
C ASN A 173 4.00 -14.59 -21.41
N THR A 174 5.10 -14.08 -21.97
CA THR A 174 5.30 -12.63 -22.11
C THR A 174 4.22 -12.05 -23.01
N LEU A 175 3.45 -11.10 -22.48
CA LEU A 175 2.48 -10.30 -23.25
C LEU A 175 3.12 -8.95 -23.60
N SER A 176 2.79 -8.40 -24.77
CA SER A 176 3.23 -7.05 -25.14
C SER A 176 2.57 -6.01 -24.23
N GLU A 177 3.31 -4.94 -23.92
CA GLU A 177 2.84 -3.87 -23.03
C GLU A 177 1.50 -3.28 -23.47
N GLU A 178 1.31 -3.04 -24.78
CA GLU A 178 0.07 -2.51 -25.35
C GLU A 178 -1.16 -3.37 -25.06
N ILE A 179 -1.02 -4.70 -25.07
CA ILE A 179 -2.11 -5.63 -24.78
C ILE A 179 -2.46 -5.57 -23.30
N VAL A 180 -1.43 -5.54 -22.43
CA VAL A 180 -1.62 -5.44 -21.00
C VAL A 180 -2.30 -4.13 -20.63
N ASP A 181 -1.84 -3.02 -21.20
CA ASP A 181 -2.40 -1.68 -20.92
C ASP A 181 -3.86 -1.59 -21.41
N THR A 182 -4.16 -2.16 -22.58
CA THR A 182 -5.53 -2.21 -23.11
C THR A 182 -6.44 -3.02 -22.19
N LEU A 183 -6.03 -4.24 -21.79
CA LEU A 183 -6.82 -5.08 -20.89
C LEU A 183 -7.06 -4.40 -19.55
N VAL A 184 -6.01 -3.83 -18.94
CA VAL A 184 -6.10 -3.12 -17.66
C VAL A 184 -7.07 -1.93 -17.78
N ALA A 185 -6.95 -1.11 -18.83
CA ALA A 185 -7.83 0.03 -19.04
C ALA A 185 -9.29 -0.37 -19.25
N GLU A 186 -9.54 -1.47 -19.98
CA GLU A 186 -10.89 -2.02 -20.14
C GLU A 186 -11.48 -2.47 -18.81
N LYS A 187 -10.71 -3.21 -17.99
CA LYS A 187 -11.22 -3.70 -16.70
C LYS A 187 -11.40 -2.59 -15.68
N LEU A 188 -10.54 -1.57 -15.66
CA LEU A 188 -10.70 -0.40 -14.79
C LEU A 188 -11.98 0.38 -15.09
N LYS A 189 -12.36 0.51 -16.37
CA LYS A 189 -13.63 1.15 -16.76
C LYS A 189 -14.84 0.44 -16.18
N LEU A 190 -14.79 -0.88 -16.01
CA LEU A 190 -15.89 -1.67 -15.42
C LEU A 190 -16.15 -1.31 -13.94
N ILE A 191 -15.12 -0.84 -13.23
CA ILE A 191 -15.24 -0.37 -11.84
C ILE A 191 -15.37 1.16 -11.72
N GLY A 192 -15.51 1.86 -12.85
CA GLY A 192 -15.69 3.30 -12.93
C GLY A 192 -14.41 4.12 -12.76
N VAL A 193 -13.25 3.54 -13.08
CA VAL A 193 -11.92 4.17 -12.95
C VAL A 193 -11.25 4.26 -14.31
N THR A 194 -10.44 5.31 -14.52
CA THR A 194 -9.61 5.50 -15.70
C THR A 194 -8.22 5.94 -15.27
N LEU A 195 -7.19 5.35 -15.88
CA LEU A 195 -5.78 5.74 -15.76
C LEU A 195 -5.39 6.69 -16.89
#